data_AF-A0A6J7RUW7-F1
#
_entry.id   AF-A0A6J7RUW7-F1
#
_cell.length_a   1.000
_cell.length_b   1.000
_cell.length_c   1.000
_cell.angle_alpha   90.00
_cell.angle_beta   90.00
_cell.angle_gamma   90.00
#
_symmetry.space_group_name_H-M   'P 1'
#
loop_
_entity.id
_entity.type
_entity.pdbx_description
1 polymer ?
#
loop_
_entity_poly.entity_id
_entity_poly.type
_entity_poly.pdbx_seq_one_letter_code
_entity_poly.pdbx_strand_id
1 'polypeptide(L)' 'MGCGDACPFYPGKRYEDWVLDDPAGQGIESVRVIRDDIKKRVEQLLSELLS' A
#
# COMPACT_ATOMS: atom_id res chain seq x y z
N MET A 1 1.26 -4.04 3.51
CA MET A 1 2.59 -3.86 2.87
C MET A 1 3.46 -3.08 3.83
N GLY A 2 4.44 -3.73 4.45
CA GLY A 2 5.39 -3.11 5.35
C GLY A 2 6.51 -4.12 5.61
N CYS A 3 7.74 -3.66 5.88
CA CYS A 3 8.82 -4.57 6.27
C CYS A 3 8.67 -5.09 7.72
N GLY A 4 7.48 -4.99 8.32
CA GLY A 4 7.25 -5.20 9.75
C GLY A 4 7.99 -4.15 10.60
N ASP A 5 8.44 -4.55 11.78
CA ASP A 5 9.19 -3.69 12.74
C ASP A 5 10.61 -3.29 12.27
N ALA A 6 11.02 -3.72 11.08
CA ALA A 6 12.39 -3.57 10.60
C ALA A 6 12.70 -2.21 9.95
N CYS A 7 11.71 -1.30 9.80
CA CYS A 7 11.97 -0.02 9.13
C CYS A 7 12.47 1.03 10.14
N PRO A 8 13.72 1.50 10.04
CA PRO A 8 14.16 2.64 10.84
C PRO A 8 13.32 3.89 10.51
N PHE A 9 12.85 4.55 11.56
CA PHE A 9 12.11 5.82 11.44
C PHE A 9 13.09 6.99 11.27
N TYR A 10 12.90 7.76 10.21
CA TYR A 10 13.72 8.92 9.86
C TYR A 10 12.90 10.21 9.99
N PRO A 11 13.41 11.23 10.71
CA PRO A 11 12.74 12.51 10.83
C PRO A 11 12.48 13.19 9.48
N GLY A 12 11.35 13.90 9.37
CA GLY A 12 10.98 14.65 8.16
C GLY A 12 10.50 13.79 6.99
N LYS A 13 10.27 12.48 7.20
CA LYS A 13 9.64 11.59 6.22
C LYS A 13 8.18 11.32 6.59
N ARG A 14 7.31 11.37 5.59
CA ARG A 14 5.94 10.84 5.68
C ARG A 14 6.00 9.34 5.38
N TYR A 15 5.53 8.54 6.32
CA TYR A 15 5.43 7.09 6.17
C TYR A 15 3.97 6.71 5.91
N GLU A 16 3.75 5.90 4.89
CA GLU A 16 2.46 5.31 4.57
C GLU A 16 2.50 3.82 4.90
N ASP A 17 1.64 3.37 5.82
CA ASP A 17 1.45 1.96 6.11
C ASP A 17 0.04 1.54 5.70
N TRP A 18 -0.05 0.64 4.72
CA TRP A 18 -1.30 0.14 4.20
C TRP A 18 -1.49 -1.32 4.62
N VAL A 19 -2.48 -1.53 5.48
CA VAL A 19 -3.03 -2.86 5.76
C VAL A 19 -3.73 -3.36 4.48
N LEU A 20 -3.27 -4.50 3.99
CA LEU A 20 -3.73 -5.15 2.76
C LEU A 20 -3.84 -6.65 3.04
N ASP A 21 -4.83 -7.29 2.44
CA ASP A 21 -4.96 -8.74 2.48
C ASP A 21 -3.82 -9.41 1.70
N ASP A 22 -3.40 -10.60 2.15
CA ASP A 22 -2.35 -11.38 1.48
C ASP A 22 -2.91 -12.08 0.24
N PRO A 23 -2.43 -11.75 -0.98
CA PRO A 23 -2.86 -12.42 -2.21
C PRO A 23 -2.29 -13.84 -2.37
N ALA A 24 -1.31 -14.25 -1.56
CA ALA A 24 -0.65 -15.54 -1.72
C ALA A 24 -1.62 -16.71 -1.55
N GLY A 25 -1.61 -17.64 -2.52
CA GLY A 25 -2.49 -18.80 -2.53
C GLY A 25 -3.95 -18.50 -2.87
N GLN A 26 -4.32 -17.24 -3.15
CA GLN A 26 -5.67 -16.87 -3.55
C GLN A 26 -5.89 -17.00 -5.07
N GLY A 27 -7.16 -17.11 -5.46
CA GLY A 27 -7.56 -17.11 -6.87
C GLY A 27 -7.43 -15.72 -7.51
N ILE A 28 -7.36 -15.68 -8.84
CA ILE A 28 -7.11 -14.46 -9.62
C ILE A 28 -8.13 -13.33 -9.35
N GLU A 29 -9.38 -13.67 -9.06
CA GLU A 29 -10.42 -12.67 -8.76
C GLU A 29 -10.16 -11.94 -7.44
N SER A 30 -9.74 -12.66 -6.39
CA SER A 30 -9.37 -12.06 -5.10
C SER A 30 -8.14 -11.16 -5.26
N VAL A 31 -7.14 -11.62 -6.02
CA VAL A 31 -5.94 -10.83 -6.32
C VAL A 31 -6.28 -9.54 -7.07
N ARG A 32 -7.24 -9.58 -8.02
CA ARG A 32 -7.69 -8.39 -8.75
C ARG A 32 -8.31 -7.35 -7.82
N VAL A 33 -9.11 -7.77 -6.86
CA VAL A 33 -9.70 -6.86 -5.86
C VAL A 33 -8.62 -6.17 -5.03
N ILE A 34 -7.64 -6.92 -4.54
CA ILE A 34 -6.52 -6.37 -3.75
C ILE A 34 -5.71 -5.36 -4.60
N ARG A 35 -5.40 -5.71 -5.85
CA ARG A 35 -4.70 -4.82 -6.78
C ARG A 35 -5.48 -3.52 -7.03
N ASP A 36 -6.79 -3.60 -7.20
CA ASP A 36 -7.61 -2.43 -7.51
C ASP A 36 -7.76 -1.49 -6.31
N ASP A 37 -7.72 -2.02 -5.08
CA ASP A 37 -7.60 -1.21 -3.87
C ASP A 37 -6.24 -0.48 -3.81
N ILE A 38 -5.13 -1.20 -4.03
CA ILE A 38 -3.79 -0.59 -4.10
C ILE A 38 -3.75 0.53 -5.14
N LYS A 39 -4.32 0.31 -6.32
CA LYS A 39 -4.38 1.32 -7.39
C LYS A 39 -5.04 2.62 -6.91
N LYS A 40 -6.21 2.53 -6.27
CA LYS A 40 -6.94 3.71 -5.78
C LYS A 40 -6.12 4.50 -4.75
N ARG A 41 -5.46 3.80 -3.83
CA ARG A 41 -4.61 4.43 -2.79
C ARG A 41 -3.41 5.14 -3.41
N VAL A 42 -2.78 4.55 -4.42
CA VAL A 42 -1.68 5.18 -5.17
C VAL A 42 -2.17 6.42 -5.93
N GLU A 43 -3.31 6.35 -6.60
CA GLU A 43 -3.88 7.51 -7.32
C GLU A 43 -4.19 8.67 -6.36
N GLN A 44 -4.74 8.38 -5.18
CA GLN A 44 -4.95 9.38 -4.15
C GLN A 44 -3.64 9.99 -3.65
N LEU A 45 -2.63 9.16 -3.33
CA LEU A 45 -1.33 9.64 -2.87
C LEU A 45 -0.67 10.55 -3.92
N LEU A 46 -0.76 10.19 -5.20
CA LEU A 46 -0.26 11.03 -6.29
C LEU A 46 -0.98 12.38 -6.33
N SER A 47 -2.30 12.40 -6.15
CA SER A 47 -3.06 13.66 -6.07
C SER A 47 -2.61 14.54 -4.91
N GLU A 48 -2.31 13.97 -3.74
CA GLU A 48 -1.85 14.70 -2.56
C GLU A 48 -0.43 15.25 -2.71
N LEU A 49 0.45 14.55 -3.45
CA LEU A 49 1.84 14.96 -3.65
C LEU A 49 2.01 16.01 -4.74
N LEU A 50 1.06 16.09 -5.67
CA LEU A 50 1.10 16.99 -6.82
C LEU A 50 0.27 18.26 -6.64
N SER A 51 -0.43 18.39 -5.51
CA SER A 51 -1.15 19.62 -5.10
C SER A 51 -0.25 20.57 -4.32
#